data_AF-A0A927XB44-F1
#
_entry.id   AF-A0A927XB44-F1
#
_cell.length_a   1.000
_cell.length_b   1.000
_cell.length_c   1.000
_cell.angle_alpha   90.00
_cell.angle_beta   90.00
_cell.angle_gamma   90.00
#
_symmetry.space_group_name_H-M   'P 1'
#
loop_
_entity.id
_entity.type
_entity.pdbx_description
1 polymer ?
#
loop_
_entity_poly.entity_id
_entity_poly.type
_entity_poly.pdbx_seq_one_letter_code
_entity_poly.pdbx_strand_id
1 'polypeptide(L)'
;MKVDHLDAVLENCKHYDDIVGYTPLENDEITKDMIRYYQDYVFFNWNQSEKIKEIDKILNEYLKNIHFYKYIQMHFNEVGDFLPIYDILLSLYNRYQDEAMKKINNTKWI
;
A
#
# COMPACT_ATOMS: atom_id res chain seq x y z
N MET A 1 29.12 -9.33 7.84
CA MET A 1 27.89 -10.15 7.93
C MET A 1 27.18 -10.04 6.60
N LYS A 2 26.93 -11.17 5.92
CA LYS A 2 25.92 -11.19 4.86
C LYS A 2 24.59 -11.09 5.60
N VAL A 3 23.88 -9.98 5.44
CA VAL A 3 22.46 -9.95 5.82
C VAL A 3 21.79 -10.84 4.78
N ASP A 4 21.21 -11.95 5.23
CA ASP A 4 20.46 -12.80 4.32
C ASP A 4 19.25 -12.00 3.83
N HIS A 5 19.00 -12.07 2.53
CA HIS A 5 17.90 -11.38 1.85
C HIS A 5 16.58 -11.55 2.58
N LEU A 6 16.35 -12.75 3.10
CA LEU A 6 15.17 -13.12 3.87
C LEU A 6 15.08 -12.36 5.21
N ASP A 7 16.16 -12.24 5.96
CA ASP A 7 16.17 -11.52 7.25
C ASP A 7 15.84 -10.05 7.05
N ALA A 8 16.37 -9.43 5.99
CA ALA A 8 16.07 -8.04 5.66
C ALA A 8 14.59 -7.84 5.28
N VAL A 9 13.97 -8.78 4.57
CA VAL A 9 12.54 -8.72 4.25
C VAL A 9 11.71 -8.87 5.53
N LEU A 10 12.02 -9.85 6.37
CA LEU A 10 11.30 -10.12 7.63
C LEU A 10 11.38 -8.94 8.63
N GLU A 11 12.52 -8.25 8.69
CA GLU A 11 12.69 -7.08 9.57
C GLU A 11 11.94 -5.84 9.06
N ASN A 12 11.84 -5.68 7.73
CA ASN A 12 11.31 -4.46 7.12
C ASN A 12 9.85 -4.58 6.66
N CYS A 13 9.33 -5.80 6.46
CA CYS A 13 8.00 -6.06 5.91
C CYS A 13 7.17 -6.89 6.90
N LYS A 14 6.66 -6.27 7.96
CA LYS A 14 5.94 -6.98 9.02
C LYS A 14 4.61 -7.57 8.56
N HIS A 15 4.07 -7.06 7.47
CA HIS A 15 2.80 -7.48 6.90
C HIS A 15 2.97 -8.29 5.61
N TYR A 16 4.20 -8.68 5.25
CA TYR A 16 4.48 -9.37 4.00
C TYR A 16 3.59 -10.61 3.82
N ASP A 17 3.55 -11.50 4.81
CA ASP A 17 2.77 -12.74 4.73
C ASP A 17 1.27 -12.46 4.63
N ASP A 18 0.75 -11.48 5.38
CA ASP A 18 -0.66 -11.07 5.32
C ASP A 18 -1.02 -10.54 3.92
N ILE A 19 -0.14 -9.74 3.32
CA ILE A 19 -0.36 -9.11 2.01
C ILE A 19 -0.26 -10.16 0.90
N VAL A 20 0.79 -10.98 0.91
CA VAL A 20 1.06 -12.00 -0.12
C VAL A 20 0.05 -13.14 -0.04
N GLY A 21 -0.39 -13.50 1.16
CA GLY A 21 -1.42 -14.49 1.40
C GLY A 21 -2.85 -13.96 1.19
N TYR A 22 -3.03 -12.67 0.95
CA TYR A 22 -4.35 -12.10 0.70
C TYR A 22 -4.94 -12.67 -0.58
N THR A 23 -6.22 -13.06 -0.53
CA THR A 23 -6.95 -13.60 -1.67
C THR A 23 -7.95 -12.55 -2.16
N PRO A 24 -7.64 -11.79 -3.23
CA PRO A 24 -8.55 -10.80 -3.79
C PRO A 24 -9.78 -11.46 -4.40
N LEU A 25 -10.87 -10.69 -4.53
CA LEU A 25 -12.02 -11.12 -5.32
C LEU A 25 -11.62 -11.35 -6.78
N GLU A 26 -12.35 -12.22 -7.47
CA GLU A 26 -12.00 -12.64 -8.83
C GLU A 26 -11.96 -11.48 -9.82
N ASN A 27 -12.72 -10.42 -9.61
CA ASN A 27 -12.77 -9.23 -10.47
C ASN A 27 -11.95 -8.04 -9.94
N ASP A 28 -11.23 -8.19 -8.82
CA ASP A 28 -10.42 -7.13 -8.23
C ASP A 28 -8.99 -7.14 -8.79
N GLU A 29 -8.88 -6.75 -10.06
CA GLU A 29 -7.60 -6.71 -10.78
C GLU A 29 -6.61 -5.72 -10.15
N ILE A 30 -7.10 -4.59 -9.64
CA ILE A 30 -6.27 -3.57 -8.99
C ILE A 30 -5.54 -4.17 -7.78
N THR A 31 -6.25 -4.87 -6.89
CA THR A 31 -5.62 -5.50 -5.73
C THR A 31 -4.65 -6.59 -6.13
N LYS A 32 -4.98 -7.42 -7.13
CA LYS A 32 -4.09 -8.48 -7.64
C LYS A 32 -2.78 -7.88 -8.14
N ASP A 33 -2.86 -6.83 -8.95
CA ASP A 33 -1.69 -6.14 -9.45
C ASP A 33 -0.89 -5.53 -8.29
N MET A 34 -1.53 -4.81 -7.37
CA MET A 34 -0.84 -4.23 -6.20
C MET A 34 -0.04 -5.27 -5.41
N ILE A 35 -0.60 -6.44 -5.15
CA ILE A 35 0.09 -7.52 -4.44
C ILE A 35 1.27 -8.05 -5.26
N ARG A 36 1.08 -8.30 -6.57
CA ARG A 36 2.16 -8.78 -7.45
C ARG A 36 3.32 -7.77 -7.51
N TYR A 37 3.01 -6.50 -7.71
CA TYR A 37 4.01 -5.44 -7.74
C TYR A 37 4.74 -5.29 -6.39
N TYR A 38 4.03 -5.45 -5.27
CA TYR A 38 4.64 -5.43 -3.95
C TYR A 38 5.63 -6.60 -3.77
N GLN A 39 5.26 -7.82 -4.15
CA GLN A 39 6.15 -8.98 -4.10
C GLN A 39 7.44 -8.75 -4.87
N ASP A 40 7.31 -8.30 -6.13
CA ASP A 40 8.46 -7.99 -6.98
C ASP A 40 9.30 -6.86 -6.37
N TYR A 41 8.66 -5.80 -5.89
CA TYR A 41 9.34 -4.64 -5.33
C TYR A 41 10.17 -5.01 -4.10
N VAL A 42 9.59 -5.74 -3.14
CA VAL A 42 10.29 -6.23 -1.94
C VAL A 42 11.45 -7.13 -2.33
N PHE A 43 11.25 -8.05 -3.29
CA PHE A 43 12.29 -8.96 -3.74
C PHE A 43 13.51 -8.22 -4.32
N PHE A 44 13.29 -7.22 -5.19
CA PHE A 44 14.38 -6.50 -5.86
C PHE A 44 14.96 -5.33 -5.07
N ASN A 45 14.21 -4.75 -4.13
CA ASN A 45 14.60 -3.51 -3.43
C ASN A 45 14.78 -3.69 -1.92
N TRP A 46 14.89 -4.91 -1.40
CA TRP A 46 15.04 -5.26 0.03
C TRP A 46 16.04 -4.41 0.83
N ASN A 47 17.02 -3.79 0.18
CA ASN A 47 18.00 -2.88 0.78
C ASN A 47 17.47 -1.45 1.02
N GLN A 48 16.33 -1.06 0.45
CA GLN A 48 15.63 0.21 0.64
C GLN A 48 14.64 0.11 1.81
N SER A 49 15.18 -0.08 3.01
CA SER A 49 14.42 -0.49 4.20
C SER A 49 13.27 0.45 4.58
N GLU A 50 13.43 1.77 4.45
CA GLU A 50 12.42 2.75 4.86
C GLU A 50 11.22 2.80 3.90
N LYS A 51 11.49 2.87 2.59
CA LYS A 51 10.43 2.90 1.57
C LYS A 51 9.62 1.61 1.53
N ILE A 52 10.29 0.46 1.70
CA ILE A 52 9.61 -0.83 1.78
C ILE A 52 8.71 -0.91 3.01
N LYS A 53 9.17 -0.46 4.18
CA LYS A 53 8.35 -0.39 5.40
C LYS A 53 7.09 0.44 5.20
N GLU A 54 7.23 1.57 4.52
CA GLU A 54 6.11 2.46 4.24
C GLU A 54 5.09 1.79 3.31
N ILE A 55 5.55 1.18 2.22
CA ILE A 55 4.68 0.46 1.28
C ILE A 55 3.98 -0.72 1.97
N ASP A 56 4.71 -1.53 2.75
CA ASP A 56 4.17 -2.65 3.53
C ASP A 56 3.01 -2.19 4.43
N LYS A 57 3.22 -1.08 5.14
CA LYS A 57 2.18 -0.49 6.00
C LYS A 57 0.98 0.00 5.20
N ILE A 58 1.19 0.77 4.14
CA ILE A 58 0.10 1.37 3.35
C ILE A 58 -0.72 0.28 2.65
N LEU A 59 -0.06 -0.72 2.07
CA LEU A 59 -0.75 -1.80 1.39
C LEU A 59 -1.53 -2.68 2.37
N ASN A 60 -0.97 -2.96 3.55
CA ASN A 60 -1.73 -3.63 4.61
C ASN A 60 -2.95 -2.80 5.08
N GLU A 61 -2.82 -1.47 5.21
CA GLU A 61 -3.95 -0.60 5.52
C GLU A 61 -5.01 -0.63 4.40
N TYR A 62 -4.59 -0.63 3.14
CA TYR A 62 -5.48 -0.77 1.98
C TYR A 62 -6.31 -2.05 2.06
N LEU A 63 -5.68 -3.18 2.38
CA LEU A 63 -6.36 -4.48 2.46
C LEU A 63 -7.31 -4.60 3.66
N LYS A 64 -7.02 -3.93 4.78
CA LYS A 64 -7.78 -4.05 6.03
C LYS A 64 -8.84 -2.96 6.23
N ASN A 65 -8.65 -1.78 5.65
CA ASN A 65 -9.54 -0.64 5.82
C ASN A 65 -10.49 -0.49 4.62
N ILE A 66 -11.74 -0.90 4.79
CA ILE A 66 -12.76 -0.86 3.73
C ILE A 66 -12.98 0.55 3.14
N HIS A 67 -12.79 1.61 3.92
CA HIS A 67 -12.94 2.97 3.42
C HIS A 67 -11.78 3.36 2.52
N PHE A 68 -10.56 3.03 2.94
CA PHE A 68 -9.38 3.28 2.12
C PHE A 68 -9.36 2.39 0.87
N TYR A 69 -9.74 1.12 1.00
CA TYR A 69 -9.96 0.21 -0.13
C TYR A 69 -10.87 0.83 -1.19
N LYS A 70 -12.08 1.26 -0.78
CA LYS A 70 -13.05 1.88 -1.69
C LYS A 70 -12.52 3.18 -2.30
N TYR A 71 -11.79 3.97 -1.52
CA TYR A 71 -11.17 5.21 -2.00
C TYR A 71 -10.18 4.93 -3.14
N ILE A 72 -9.27 3.97 -2.94
CA ILE A 72 -8.31 3.56 -3.97
C ILE A 72 -9.05 3.07 -5.21
N GLN A 73 -10.02 2.16 -5.07
CA GLN A 73 -10.77 1.61 -6.21
C GLN A 73 -11.48 2.70 -7.03
N MET A 74 -11.94 3.78 -6.40
CA MET A 74 -12.57 4.91 -7.08
C MET A 74 -11.56 5.82 -7.80
N HIS A 75 -10.39 6.05 -7.22
CA HIS A 75 -9.44 7.06 -7.67
C HIS A 75 -8.22 6.50 -8.41
N PHE A 76 -8.05 5.18 -8.48
CA PHE A 76 -6.87 4.54 -9.08
C PHE A 76 -6.65 4.98 -10.54
N ASN A 77 -7.72 4.99 -11.34
CA ASN A 77 -7.66 5.38 -12.75
C ASN A 77 -7.45 6.89 -12.97
N GLU A 78 -7.66 7.72 -11.95
CA GLU A 78 -7.46 9.18 -12.06
C GLU A 78 -5.98 9.58 -12.05
N VAL A 79 -5.12 8.73 -11.46
CA VAL A 79 -3.69 9.01 -11.31
C VAL A 79 -2.91 8.68 -12.60
N GLY A 80 -3.53 7.92 -13.51
CA GLY A 80 -3.03 7.58 -14.85
C GLY A 80 -1.94 6.51 -14.87
N ASP A 81 -1.81 5.81 -16.01
CA ASP A 81 -0.84 4.72 -16.27
C ASP A 81 0.65 5.14 -16.21
N PHE A 82 0.95 6.37 -15.81
CA PHE A 82 2.29 6.96 -15.93
C PHE A 82 3.15 6.81 -14.68
N LEU A 83 2.57 6.46 -13.54
CA LEU A 83 3.31 6.30 -12.28
C LEU A 83 3.44 4.84 -11.87
N PRO A 84 4.59 4.43 -11.30
CA PRO A 84 4.69 3.15 -10.63
C PRO A 84 3.59 2.99 -9.57
N ILE A 85 3.04 1.78 -9.42
CA ILE A 85 1.92 1.50 -8.51
C ILE A 85 2.19 1.94 -7.07
N TYR A 86 3.44 1.90 -6.61
CA TYR A 86 3.79 2.38 -5.28
C TYR A 86 3.64 3.91 -5.14
N ASP A 87 3.98 4.69 -6.18
CA ASP A 87 3.82 6.14 -6.19
C ASP A 87 2.33 6.51 -6.21
N ILE A 88 1.52 5.72 -6.92
CA ILE A 88 0.06 5.85 -6.91
C ILE A 88 -0.49 5.57 -5.51
N LEU A 89 -0.10 4.45 -4.89
CA LEU A 89 -0.53 4.06 -3.54
C LEU A 89 -0.18 5.14 -2.50
N LEU A 90 1.05 5.64 -2.51
CA LEU A 90 1.50 6.68 -1.58
C LEU A 90 0.75 7.99 -1.79
N SER A 91 0.58 8.41 -3.05
CA SER A 91 -0.16 9.62 -3.42
C SER A 91 -1.61 9.56 -2.93
N LEU A 92 -2.31 8.47 -3.23
CA LEU A 92 -3.70 8.29 -2.84
C LEU A 92 -3.86 8.11 -1.32
N TYR A 93 -2.91 7.44 -0.66
CA TYR A 93 -2.91 7.34 0.80
C TYR A 93 -2.80 8.72 1.47
N ASN A 94 -1.86 9.55 1.02
CA ASN A 94 -1.70 10.91 1.56
C ASN A 94 -2.95 11.76 1.33
N ARG A 95 -3.54 11.68 0.13
CA ARG A 95 -4.78 12.37 -0.20
C ARG A 95 -5.95 11.90 0.67
N TYR A 96 -6.08 10.60 0.90
CA TYR A 96 -7.08 10.03 1.80
C TYR A 96 -6.92 10.52 3.24
N GLN A 97 -5.69 10.54 3.77
CA GLN A 97 -5.40 11.04 5.12
C GLN A 97 -5.75 12.53 5.25
N ASP A 98 -5.39 13.35 4.26
CA ASP A 98 -5.73 14.78 4.24
C ASP A 98 -7.24 15.02 4.23
N GLU A 99 -7.99 14.25 3.44
CA GLU A 99 -9.45 14.33 3.39
C GLU A 99 -10.10 13.85 4.70
N ALA A 100 -9.58 12.79 5.30
CA ALA A 100 -10.03 12.30 6.60
C ALA A 100 -9.79 13.35 7.71
N MET A 101 -8.61 13.97 7.74
CA MET A 101 -8.28 15.04 8.67
C MET A 101 -9.17 16.28 8.50
N LYS A 102 -9.47 16.68 7.26
CA LYS A 102 -10.41 17.78 6.97
C LYS A 102 -11.82 17.51 7.51
N LYS A 103 -12.32 16.27 7.38
CA LYS A 103 -13.63 15.89 7.93
C LYS A 103 -13.68 16.03 9.46
N ILE A 104 -12.63 15.60 10.16
CA ILE A 104 -12.52 15.71 11.62
C ILE A 104 -12.51 17.18 12.06
N ASN A 105 -11.76 18.03 11.36
CA ASN A 105 -11.70 19.45 11.67
C ASN A 105 -13.06 20.14 11.46
N ASN A 106 -13.81 19.77 10.41
CA ASN A 106 -15.14 20.32 10.18
C ASN A 106 -16.18 19.87 11.23
N THR A 107 -16.03 18.68 11.81
CA THR A 107 -16.92 18.19 12.89
C THR A 107 -16.63 18.80 14.26
N LYS A 108 -15.45 19.38 14.49
CA LYS A 108 -15.11 20.04 15.77
C LYS A 108 -15.73 21.44 15.93
N TRP A 109 -16.36 21.97 14.88
CA TRP A 109 -17.01 23.28 14.88
C TRP A 109 -18.54 23.21 15.02
N ILE A 110 -19.09 22.03 15.35
CA ILE A 110 -20.54 21.84 15.60
C ILE A 110 -20.78 21.70 17.11
#